data_AF-A0A5A7S895-F1
#
_entry.id   AF-A0A5A7S895-F1
#
_cell.length_a   1.000
_cell.length_b   1.000
_cell.length_c   1.000
_cell.angle_alpha   90.00
_cell.angle_beta   90.00
_cell.angle_gamma   90.00
#
_symmetry.space_group_name_H-M   'P 1'
#
loop_
_entity.id
_entity.type
_entity.pdbx_description
1 polymer ?
#
loop_
_entity_poly.entity_id
_entity_poly.type
_entity_poly.pdbx_seq_one_letter_code
_entity_poly.pdbx_strand_id
1 'polypeptide(L)'
;MTRFPFLRMPDDSVVVLRYQWVVDRFFGSMLYWPTFVGLPGFQPPGTADPGSVAEAFSDGMNHVFERSVGEGLTNLVNNSRLATRLVTEPELQETWAARRGETPSACDWVVVVGKLCVVVDATNHHLDATLAQALGTVDDYSAEIEATFSNPNEKFDQLGKTMDRLAESGFREFGLARNPVFAPLIVVPDGGLPNTPTTDLDLQLRSQPNLGRFNGQMYPPAVVTLSMLQLLEGVAESFGRNPFYPDVFEVINAWRRASMMPPGTTLDKIVDSRLPARPIPKRILRAHTAMNAQLASPPPDGI
;
A
#
# COMPACT_ATOMS: atom_id res chain seq x y z
N MET A 1 -11.72 16.96 14.46
CA MET A 1 -13.19 16.68 14.50
C MET A 1 -13.56 15.24 14.18
N THR A 2 -12.69 14.46 13.53
CA THR A 2 -12.94 13.05 13.18
C THR A 2 -12.92 12.09 14.37
N ARG A 3 -12.25 12.43 15.48
CA ARG A 3 -12.20 11.63 16.73
C ARG A 3 -13.56 11.50 17.43
N PHE A 4 -14.36 12.56 17.37
CA PHE A 4 -15.72 12.64 17.91
C PHE A 4 -16.62 13.24 16.83
N PRO A 5 -17.08 12.44 15.85
CA PRO A 5 -17.91 12.92 14.73
C PRO A 5 -19.36 13.20 15.15
N PHE A 6 -19.58 13.44 16.44
CA PHE A 6 -20.87 13.54 17.11
C PHE A 6 -20.94 14.87 17.85
N LEU A 7 -22.03 15.59 17.67
CA LEU A 7 -22.42 16.69 18.53
C LEU A 7 -23.60 16.23 19.39
N ARG A 8 -23.44 16.24 20.70
CA ARG A 8 -24.55 15.98 21.64
C ARG A 8 -25.33 17.27 21.82
N MET A 9 -26.63 17.22 21.54
CA MET A 9 -27.55 18.34 21.68
C MET A 9 -28.10 18.41 23.11
N PRO A 10 -28.70 19.55 23.52
CA PRO A 10 -29.26 19.69 24.88
C PRO A 10 -30.39 18.72 25.22
N ASP A 11 -31.07 18.16 24.21
CA ASP A 11 -32.14 17.17 24.35
C ASP A 11 -31.63 15.72 24.31
N ASP A 12 -30.31 15.53 24.45
CA ASP A 12 -29.62 14.24 24.35
C ASP A 12 -29.61 13.60 22.96
N SER A 13 -30.16 14.25 21.94
CA SER A 13 -29.98 13.80 20.56
C SER A 13 -28.52 13.97 20.11
N VAL A 14 -28.09 13.13 19.17
CA VAL A 14 -26.74 13.14 18.62
C VAL A 14 -26.79 13.49 17.15
N VAL A 15 -26.14 14.59 16.78
CA VAL A 15 -25.95 14.99 15.38
C VAL A 15 -24.64 14.41 14.89
N VAL A 16 -24.71 13.63 13.81
CA VAL A 16 -23.53 13.17 13.08
C VAL A 16 -23.03 14.31 12.21
N LEU A 17 -21.80 14.77 12.46
CA LEU A 17 -21.18 15.87 11.71
C LEU A 17 -20.91 15.48 10.25
N ARG A 18 -20.49 14.22 10.02
CA ARG A 18 -20.28 13.66 8.69
C ARG A 18 -20.36 12.13 8.76
N TYR A 19 -21.22 11.52 7.94
CA TYR A 19 -21.45 10.08 7.95
C TYR A 19 -20.17 9.27 7.69
N GLN A 20 -19.35 9.70 6.72
CA GLN A 20 -18.04 9.09 6.44
C GLN A 20 -17.16 9.00 7.68
N TRP A 21 -17.13 10.05 8.52
CA TRP A 21 -16.30 10.06 9.73
C TRP A 21 -16.82 9.10 10.81
N VAL A 22 -18.13 8.83 10.85
CA VAL A 22 -18.69 7.81 11.73
C VAL A 22 -18.30 6.42 11.25
N VAL A 23 -18.42 6.17 9.95
CA VAL A 23 -18.00 4.90 9.34
C VAL A 23 -16.50 4.67 9.58
N ASP A 24 -15.65 5.66 9.31
CA ASP A 24 -14.21 5.56 9.53
C ASP A 24 -13.86 5.41 11.03
N ARG A 25 -14.66 6.00 11.94
CA ARG A 25 -14.45 5.90 13.39
C ARG A 25 -14.71 4.51 13.94
N PHE A 26 -15.70 3.79 13.42
CA PHE A 26 -16.09 2.46 13.90
C PHE A 26 -15.51 1.33 13.06
N PHE A 27 -15.27 1.56 11.77
CA PHE A 27 -14.93 0.53 10.79
C PHE A 27 -13.67 0.87 9.97
N GLY A 28 -13.06 2.05 10.16
CA GLY A 28 -11.88 2.48 9.42
C GLY A 28 -10.59 2.48 10.25
N SER A 29 -9.51 2.95 9.63
CA SER A 29 -8.17 3.06 10.21
C SER A 29 -8.07 3.99 11.42
N MET A 30 -9.11 4.77 11.71
CA MET A 30 -9.16 5.72 12.83
C MET A 30 -9.26 5.07 14.20
N LEU A 31 -9.36 3.74 14.31
CA LEU A 31 -9.23 3.04 15.58
C LEU A 31 -7.76 2.81 15.99
N TYR A 32 -6.80 2.90 15.06
CA TYR A 32 -5.38 2.73 15.37
C TYR A 32 -4.91 3.73 16.42
N TRP A 33 -4.97 5.04 16.12
CA TRP A 33 -4.49 6.09 17.02
C TRP A 33 -5.18 6.10 18.40
N PRO A 34 -6.52 6.02 18.51
CA PRO A 34 -7.18 5.97 19.81
C PRO A 34 -6.85 4.72 20.63
N THR A 35 -6.64 3.58 19.96
CA THR A 35 -6.19 2.35 20.64
C THR A 35 -4.75 2.52 21.10
N PHE A 36 -3.85 2.85 20.18
CA PHE A 36 -2.42 3.01 20.44
C PHE A 36 -2.11 4.03 21.54
N VAL A 37 -2.73 5.21 21.50
CA VAL A 37 -2.61 6.25 22.54
C VAL A 37 -3.11 5.77 23.91
N GLY A 38 -4.07 4.85 23.94
CA GLY A 38 -4.62 4.29 25.16
C GLY A 38 -3.78 3.17 25.77
N LEU A 39 -2.74 2.68 25.08
CA LEU A 39 -1.93 1.56 25.54
C LEU A 39 -0.76 2.02 26.44
N PRO A 40 -0.41 1.24 27.48
CA PRO A 40 0.77 1.50 28.29
C PRO A 40 2.06 1.55 27.45
N GLY A 41 2.88 2.57 27.70
CA GLY A 41 4.14 2.82 27.00
C GLY A 41 4.03 3.65 25.72
N PHE A 42 2.85 4.20 25.42
CA PHE A 42 2.71 5.22 24.37
C PHE A 42 3.44 6.52 24.75
N GLN A 43 4.16 7.10 23.80
CA GLN A 43 4.88 8.36 23.92
C GLN A 43 4.46 9.34 22.80
N PRO A 44 4.00 10.56 23.14
CA PRO A 44 3.79 11.60 22.14
C PRO A 44 5.12 11.96 21.42
N PRO A 45 5.10 12.21 20.09
CA PRO A 45 3.92 12.42 19.24
C PRO A 45 3.35 11.16 18.58
N GLY A 46 3.87 9.97 18.85
CA GLY A 46 3.41 8.75 18.16
C GLY A 46 4.37 7.57 18.26
N THR A 47 5.22 7.54 19.27
CA THR A 47 6.21 6.49 19.50
C THR A 47 5.79 5.60 20.65
N ALA A 48 6.51 4.49 20.84
CA ALA A 48 6.31 3.58 21.95
C ALA A 48 7.63 3.34 22.69
N ASP A 49 7.54 3.14 24.00
CA ASP A 49 8.68 2.70 24.80
C ASP A 49 9.08 1.28 24.38
N PRO A 50 10.38 0.98 24.22
CA PRO A 50 10.83 -0.38 23.91
C PRO A 50 10.38 -1.40 24.96
N GLY A 51 9.86 -2.53 24.50
CA GLY A 51 9.27 -3.63 25.28
C GLY A 51 7.85 -3.36 25.78
N SER A 52 7.20 -2.28 25.37
CA SER A 52 5.87 -1.90 25.87
C SER A 52 4.71 -2.59 25.16
N VAL A 53 3.51 -2.51 25.76
CA VAL A 53 2.26 -2.98 25.13
C VAL A 53 1.95 -2.15 23.89
N ALA A 54 2.24 -0.85 23.92
CA ALA A 54 2.12 0.02 22.76
C ALA A 54 3.02 -0.44 21.61
N GLU A 55 4.31 -0.74 21.88
CA GLU A 55 5.24 -1.24 20.86
C GLU A 55 4.74 -2.57 20.27
N ALA A 56 4.39 -3.54 21.12
CA ALA A 56 3.86 -4.83 20.66
C ALA A 56 2.58 -4.71 19.81
N PHE A 57 1.71 -3.74 20.13
CA PHE A 57 0.53 -3.44 19.32
C PHE A 57 0.91 -2.85 17.96
N SER A 58 1.80 -1.86 17.94
CA SER A 58 2.31 -1.23 16.71
C SER A 58 2.96 -2.28 15.80
N ASP A 59 3.84 -3.12 16.35
CA ASP A 59 4.50 -4.20 15.62
C ASP A 59 3.51 -5.25 15.09
N GLY A 60 2.52 -5.62 15.91
CA GLY A 60 1.45 -6.52 15.49
C GLY A 60 0.64 -5.95 14.31
N MET A 61 0.34 -4.65 14.34
CA MET A 61 -0.36 -3.97 13.25
C MET A 61 0.49 -3.88 11.99
N ASN A 62 1.79 -3.60 12.12
CA ASN A 62 2.74 -3.64 11.00
C ASN A 62 2.79 -5.04 10.36
N HIS A 63 2.88 -6.09 11.18
CA HIS A 63 2.89 -7.46 10.71
C HIS A 63 1.61 -7.86 9.98
N VAL A 64 0.43 -7.49 10.52
CA VAL A 64 -0.86 -7.74 9.85
C VAL A 64 -0.96 -6.99 8.53
N PHE A 65 -0.46 -5.75 8.49
CA PHE A 65 -0.42 -4.93 7.28
C PHE A 65 0.47 -5.58 6.21
N GLU A 66 1.73 -5.86 6.51
CA GLU A 66 2.68 -6.51 5.60
C GLU A 66 2.16 -7.85 5.10
N ARG A 67 1.59 -8.67 5.99
CA ARG A 67 0.95 -9.93 5.61
C ARG A 67 -0.19 -9.70 4.62
N SER A 68 -1.04 -8.71 4.85
CA SER A 68 -2.17 -8.39 3.96
C SER A 68 -1.69 -7.94 2.58
N VAL A 69 -0.59 -7.19 2.52
CA VAL A 69 0.07 -6.79 1.27
C VAL A 69 0.65 -8.01 0.55
N GLY A 70 1.42 -8.83 1.26
CA GLY A 70 2.06 -10.04 0.71
C GLY A 70 1.04 -11.05 0.17
N GLU A 71 -0.07 -11.27 0.88
CA GLU A 71 -1.19 -12.11 0.40
C GLU A 71 -1.82 -11.51 -0.86
N GLY A 72 -2.06 -10.19 -0.89
CA GLY A 72 -2.57 -9.48 -2.07
C GLY A 72 -1.66 -9.64 -3.30
N LEU A 73 -0.36 -9.40 -3.14
CA LEU A 73 0.65 -9.56 -4.20
C LEU A 73 0.75 -11.01 -4.68
N THR A 74 0.71 -11.97 -3.75
CA THR A 74 0.69 -13.40 -4.07
C THR A 74 -0.54 -13.74 -4.94
N ASN A 75 -1.70 -13.18 -4.61
CA ASN A 75 -2.92 -13.36 -5.40
C ASN A 75 -2.82 -12.68 -6.78
N LEU A 76 -2.17 -11.51 -6.90
CA LEU A 76 -1.93 -10.88 -8.20
C LEU A 76 -1.12 -11.82 -9.10
N VAL A 77 -0.01 -12.34 -8.59
CA VAL A 77 0.90 -13.22 -9.35
C VAL A 77 0.23 -14.53 -9.71
N ASN A 78 -0.44 -15.18 -8.74
CA ASN A 78 -1.13 -16.45 -8.96
C ASN A 78 -2.30 -16.36 -9.95
N ASN A 79 -2.91 -15.19 -10.11
CA ASN A 79 -4.02 -14.99 -11.04
C ASN A 79 -3.63 -14.24 -12.33
N SER A 80 -2.36 -13.85 -12.47
CA SER A 80 -1.85 -13.21 -13.69
C SER A 80 -1.40 -14.23 -14.72
N ARG A 81 -1.64 -13.94 -16.00
CA ARG A 81 -1.07 -14.68 -17.13
C ARG A 81 0.34 -14.23 -17.51
N LEU A 82 0.78 -13.07 -17.02
CA LEU A 82 2.05 -12.43 -17.40
C LEU A 82 3.12 -12.52 -16.33
N ALA A 83 2.72 -12.52 -15.05
CA ALA A 83 3.67 -12.64 -13.95
C ALA A 83 4.27 -14.04 -13.92
N THR A 84 5.59 -14.10 -13.74
CA THR A 84 6.34 -15.35 -13.64
C THR A 84 6.74 -15.66 -12.21
N ARG A 85 6.95 -14.63 -11.38
CA ARG A 85 7.46 -14.81 -10.02
C ARG A 85 7.15 -13.62 -9.11
N LEU A 86 6.88 -13.94 -7.84
CA LEU A 86 6.99 -13.03 -6.70
C LEU A 86 8.29 -13.38 -5.95
N VAL A 87 9.15 -12.40 -5.74
CA VAL A 87 10.38 -12.52 -4.94
C VAL A 87 10.16 -11.70 -3.67
N THR A 88 10.45 -12.29 -2.52
CA THR A 88 10.28 -11.65 -1.21
C THR A 88 11.59 -11.07 -0.70
N GLU A 89 11.56 -10.10 0.21
CA GLU A 89 12.76 -9.52 0.82
C GLU A 89 13.72 -10.58 1.40
N PRO A 90 13.29 -11.59 2.18
CA PRO A 90 14.22 -12.62 2.65
C PRO A 90 14.95 -13.34 1.51
N GLU A 91 14.29 -13.52 0.36
CA GLU A 91 14.88 -14.16 -0.81
C GLU A 91 15.90 -13.24 -1.49
N LEU A 92 15.59 -11.94 -1.61
CA LEU A 92 16.52 -10.92 -2.11
C LEU A 92 17.76 -10.84 -1.21
N GLN A 93 17.55 -10.81 0.10
CA GLN A 93 18.60 -10.71 1.10
C GLN A 93 19.50 -11.94 1.12
N GLU A 94 18.92 -13.14 1.09
CA GLU A 94 19.66 -14.39 1.02
C GLU A 94 20.51 -14.49 -0.25
N THR A 95 19.94 -14.09 -1.40
CA THR A 95 20.63 -14.12 -2.69
C THR A 95 21.81 -13.14 -2.73
N TRP A 96 21.64 -11.95 -2.15
CA TRP A 96 22.63 -10.89 -2.23
C TRP A 96 23.58 -10.78 -1.02
N ALA A 97 23.44 -11.66 -0.03
CA ALA A 97 24.32 -11.69 1.13
C ALA A 97 25.75 -12.04 0.68
N ALA A 98 26.64 -11.04 0.66
CA ALA A 98 28.04 -11.23 0.29
C ALA A 98 28.83 -12.00 1.36
N ARG A 99 28.38 -11.93 2.63
CA ARG A 99 28.97 -12.62 3.78
C ARG A 99 27.87 -13.11 4.73
N ARG A 100 28.17 -14.19 5.46
CA ARG A 100 27.28 -14.71 6.51
C ARG A 100 27.07 -13.65 7.59
N GLY A 101 25.82 -13.22 7.77
CA GLY A 101 25.43 -12.21 8.76
C GLY A 101 25.29 -10.79 8.22
N GLU A 102 25.60 -10.54 6.94
CA GLU A 102 25.27 -9.27 6.28
C GLU A 102 23.83 -9.34 5.75
N THR A 103 23.01 -8.36 6.11
CA THR A 103 21.63 -8.23 5.62
C THR A 103 21.58 -7.04 4.67
N PRO A 104 21.64 -7.25 3.35
CA PRO A 104 21.62 -6.15 2.40
C PRO A 104 20.26 -5.46 2.41
N SER A 105 20.25 -4.14 2.22
CA SER A 105 19.01 -3.40 2.04
C SER A 105 18.32 -3.84 0.74
N ALA A 106 17.06 -4.25 0.85
CA ALA A 106 16.21 -4.69 -0.24
C ALA A 106 14.77 -4.27 0.04
N CYS A 107 13.95 -4.03 -0.98
CA CYS A 107 12.52 -3.81 -0.78
C CYS A 107 11.79 -5.10 -0.36
N ASP A 108 10.58 -4.95 0.14
CA ASP A 108 9.76 -6.06 0.64
C ASP A 108 9.41 -7.10 -0.44
N TRP A 109 9.07 -6.66 -1.67
CA TRP A 109 8.73 -7.58 -2.76
C TRP A 109 9.14 -7.10 -4.15
N VAL A 110 9.43 -8.05 -5.04
CA VAL A 110 9.62 -7.82 -6.48
C VAL A 110 8.71 -8.76 -7.26
N VAL A 111 7.97 -8.22 -8.24
CA VAL A 111 7.17 -9.00 -9.18
C VAL A 111 7.82 -8.97 -10.56
N VAL A 112 8.14 -10.16 -11.08
CA VAL A 112 8.74 -10.34 -12.40
C VAL A 112 7.64 -10.53 -13.45
N VAL A 113 7.55 -9.61 -14.42
CA VAL A 113 6.48 -9.57 -15.43
C VAL A 113 7.02 -9.22 -16.81
N GLY A 114 7.69 -10.18 -17.46
CA GLY A 114 8.30 -9.97 -18.78
C GLY A 114 9.32 -8.83 -18.73
N LYS A 115 9.07 -7.72 -19.45
CA LYS A 115 9.91 -6.51 -19.37
C LYS A 115 9.57 -5.61 -18.19
N LEU A 116 8.38 -5.71 -17.62
CA LEU A 116 7.99 -4.91 -16.46
C LEU A 116 8.53 -5.60 -15.19
N CYS A 117 9.10 -4.81 -14.28
CA CYS A 117 9.50 -5.24 -12.95
C CYS A 117 8.78 -4.36 -11.93
N VAL A 118 7.85 -4.92 -11.18
CA VAL A 118 7.16 -4.16 -10.11
C VAL A 118 7.96 -4.33 -8.83
N VAL A 119 8.44 -3.22 -8.27
CA VAL A 119 9.21 -3.21 -7.03
C VAL A 119 8.32 -2.61 -5.97
N VAL A 120 8.05 -3.35 -4.90
CA VAL A 120 7.05 -3.00 -3.90
C VAL A 120 7.69 -2.90 -2.53
N ASP A 121 7.36 -1.82 -1.85
CA ASP A 121 7.68 -1.60 -0.46
C ASP A 121 6.37 -1.29 0.28
N ALA A 122 6.12 -1.91 1.42
CA ALA A 122 4.96 -1.67 2.25
C ALA A 122 5.38 -0.83 3.47
N THR A 123 4.61 0.20 3.75
CA THR A 123 4.78 0.97 4.98
C THR A 123 3.42 1.16 5.64
N ASN A 124 3.30 0.69 6.87
CA ASN A 124 2.16 0.98 7.72
C ASN A 124 2.25 2.39 8.34
N HIS A 125 2.89 3.33 7.62
CA HIS A 125 2.97 4.73 8.05
C HIS A 125 1.60 5.37 7.90
N HIS A 126 0.93 5.55 9.04
CA HIS A 126 -0.23 6.43 9.13
C HIS A 126 0.26 7.87 9.06
N LEU A 127 -0.46 8.74 8.34
CA LEU A 127 -0.25 10.19 8.48
C LEU A 127 -0.28 10.56 9.95
N ASP A 128 0.60 11.48 10.36
CA ASP A 128 0.61 12.02 11.72
C ASP A 128 -0.82 12.36 12.15
N ALA A 129 -1.15 12.11 13.42
CA ALA A 129 -2.46 12.34 13.98
C ALA A 129 -2.98 13.77 13.69
N THR A 130 -2.09 14.76 13.57
CA THR A 130 -2.41 16.13 13.20
C THR A 130 -2.87 16.23 11.73
N LEU A 131 -2.13 15.64 10.80
CA LEU A 131 -2.45 15.62 9.37
C LEU A 131 -3.67 14.73 9.08
N ALA A 132 -3.76 13.56 9.71
CA ALA A 132 -4.92 12.65 9.63
C ALA A 132 -6.22 13.30 10.13
N GLN A 133 -6.13 14.33 10.98
CA GLN A 133 -7.28 15.10 11.48
C GLN A 133 -7.56 16.38 10.68
N ALA A 134 -6.82 16.63 9.60
CA ALA A 134 -6.85 17.87 8.83
C ALA A 134 -6.56 19.12 9.70
N LEU A 135 -5.71 18.95 10.71
CA LEU A 135 -5.24 20.03 11.60
C LEU A 135 -3.82 20.47 11.26
N GLY A 136 -3.11 19.71 10.41
CA GLY A 136 -1.74 20.01 9.99
C GLY A 136 -1.67 21.01 8.84
N THR A 137 -0.47 21.56 8.64
CA THR A 137 -0.13 22.51 7.57
C THR A 137 0.51 21.81 6.37
N VAL A 138 0.69 22.55 5.28
CA VAL A 138 1.43 22.07 4.09
C VAL A 138 2.91 21.80 4.43
N ASP A 139 3.46 22.54 5.39
CA ASP A 139 4.84 22.34 5.85
C ASP A 139 4.95 21.07 6.68
N ASP A 140 3.98 20.77 7.55
CA ASP A 140 3.91 19.50 8.29
C ASP A 140 3.82 18.32 7.33
N TYR A 141 2.97 18.43 6.29
CA TYR A 141 2.89 17.43 5.22
C TYR A 141 4.23 17.26 4.50
N SER A 142 4.89 18.37 4.14
CA SER A 142 6.16 18.32 3.40
C SER A 142 7.27 17.68 4.22
N ALA A 143 7.35 17.99 5.52
CA ALA A 143 8.31 17.41 6.43
C ALA A 143 8.05 15.91 6.65
N GLU A 144 6.79 15.49 6.78
CA GLU A 144 6.43 14.08 6.89
C GLU A 144 6.78 13.30 5.63
N ILE A 145 6.45 13.82 4.44
CA ILE A 145 6.82 13.16 3.17
C ILE A 145 8.33 13.04 3.00
N GLU A 146 9.08 14.08 3.37
CA GLU A 146 10.54 14.05 3.29
C GLU A 146 11.12 13.01 4.25
N ALA A 147 10.61 12.96 5.49
CA ALA A 147 10.99 11.99 6.50
C ALA A 147 10.68 10.54 6.10
N THR A 148 9.51 10.27 5.51
CA THR A 148 9.09 8.90 5.17
C THR A 148 9.66 8.40 3.84
N PHE A 149 9.83 9.29 2.86
CA PHE A 149 10.12 8.85 1.48
C PHE A 149 11.47 9.31 0.95
N SER A 150 11.96 10.49 1.35
CA SER A 150 13.02 11.19 0.60
C SER A 150 14.37 11.28 1.31
N ASN A 151 14.43 11.04 2.63
CA ASN A 151 15.68 11.03 3.38
C ASN A 151 16.62 9.87 2.96
N PRO A 152 17.94 10.01 3.15
CA PRO A 152 18.90 8.92 2.92
C PRO A 152 18.58 7.70 3.78
N ASN A 153 18.62 6.50 3.19
CA ASN A 153 18.17 5.22 3.78
C ASN A 153 16.67 5.05 3.98
N GLU A 154 15.84 5.99 3.52
CA GLU A 154 14.39 5.80 3.48
C GLU A 154 13.92 5.09 2.20
N LYS A 155 12.60 4.98 2.05
CA LYS A 155 11.92 4.16 1.05
C LYS A 155 12.40 4.39 -0.39
N PHE A 156 12.61 5.64 -0.85
CA PHE A 156 13.11 5.86 -2.21
C PHE A 156 14.57 5.43 -2.40
N ASP A 157 15.41 5.59 -1.39
CA ASP A 157 16.80 5.13 -1.44
C ASP A 157 16.88 3.60 -1.39
N GLN A 158 16.08 2.95 -0.55
CA GLN A 158 15.93 1.48 -0.49
C GLN A 158 15.44 0.91 -1.82
N LEU A 159 14.39 1.50 -2.42
CA LEU A 159 13.91 1.14 -3.75
C LEU A 159 15.01 1.33 -4.81
N GLY A 160 15.71 2.48 -4.79
CA GLY A 160 16.81 2.77 -5.71
C GLY A 160 17.93 1.74 -5.63
N LYS A 161 18.41 1.42 -4.43
CA LYS A 161 19.45 0.39 -4.19
C LYS A 161 19.01 -1.00 -4.67
N THR A 162 17.75 -1.35 -4.42
CA THR A 162 17.17 -2.61 -4.90
C THR A 162 17.16 -2.66 -6.42
N MET A 163 16.70 -1.59 -7.09
CA MET A 163 16.64 -1.50 -8.53
C MET A 163 18.03 -1.54 -9.19
N ASP A 164 19.05 -0.92 -8.59
CA ASP A 164 20.43 -1.03 -9.08
C ASP A 164 20.89 -2.50 -9.10
N ARG A 165 20.70 -3.22 -7.98
CA ARG A 165 21.06 -4.65 -7.89
C ARG A 165 20.27 -5.50 -8.89
N LEU A 166 18.97 -5.25 -9.03
CA LEU A 166 18.13 -5.95 -10.01
C LEU A 166 18.56 -5.67 -11.45
N ALA A 167 19.00 -4.46 -11.77
CA ALA A 167 19.52 -4.11 -13.09
C ALA A 167 20.85 -4.80 -13.40
N GLU A 168 21.70 -4.98 -12.38
CA GLU A 168 23.01 -5.64 -12.51
C GLU A 168 22.91 -7.17 -12.65
N SER A 169 22.18 -7.83 -11.76
CA SER A 169 22.20 -9.29 -11.62
C SER A 169 20.83 -9.98 -11.67
N GLY A 170 19.73 -9.21 -11.57
CA GLY A 170 18.37 -9.74 -11.44
C GLY A 170 17.92 -10.64 -12.59
N PHE A 171 18.48 -10.46 -13.80
CA PHE A 171 18.19 -11.36 -14.93
C PHE A 171 18.69 -12.79 -14.72
N ARG A 172 19.80 -12.98 -13.99
CA ARG A 172 20.36 -14.32 -13.68
C ARG A 172 19.71 -14.90 -12.43
N GLU A 173 19.49 -14.07 -11.43
CA GLU A 173 19.07 -14.47 -10.09
C GLU A 173 17.57 -14.74 -10.00
N PHE A 174 16.77 -13.87 -10.62
CA PHE A 174 15.31 -13.90 -10.48
C PHE A 174 14.56 -14.00 -11.82
N GLY A 175 15.28 -14.07 -12.94
CA GLY A 175 14.70 -14.23 -14.28
C GLY A 175 14.09 -12.96 -14.85
N LEU A 176 14.55 -11.77 -14.43
CA LEU A 176 14.16 -10.51 -15.06
C LEU A 176 14.61 -10.43 -16.53
N ALA A 177 13.93 -9.59 -17.31
CA ALA A 177 14.48 -9.15 -18.59
C ALA A 177 15.82 -8.42 -18.39
N ARG A 178 16.73 -8.52 -19.38
CA ARG A 178 18.04 -7.83 -19.34
C ARG A 178 17.97 -6.31 -19.28
N ASN A 179 16.84 -5.74 -19.67
CA ASN A 179 16.57 -4.31 -19.61
C ASN A 179 15.13 -4.16 -19.10
N PRO A 180 14.92 -4.32 -17.78
CA PRO A 180 13.60 -4.22 -17.19
C PRO A 180 13.16 -2.76 -17.13
N VAL A 181 11.85 -2.54 -17.20
CA VAL A 181 11.22 -1.27 -16.87
C VAL A 181 10.67 -1.39 -15.45
N PHE A 182 11.20 -0.60 -14.54
CA PHE A 182 10.81 -0.64 -13.14
C PHE A 182 9.50 0.13 -12.89
N ALA A 183 8.63 -0.43 -12.08
CA ALA A 183 7.41 0.16 -11.57
C ALA A 183 7.45 0.15 -10.03
N PRO A 184 8.13 1.12 -9.40
CA PRO A 184 8.10 1.30 -7.95
C PRO A 184 6.67 1.59 -7.44
N LEU A 185 6.20 0.78 -6.49
CA LEU A 185 4.94 1.00 -5.77
C LEU A 185 5.22 0.99 -4.27
N ILE A 186 4.64 1.94 -3.55
CA ILE A 186 4.67 1.96 -2.09
C ILE A 186 3.25 1.70 -1.59
N VAL A 187 3.06 0.59 -0.89
CA VAL A 187 1.76 0.21 -0.36
C VAL A 187 1.57 0.82 1.02
N VAL A 188 0.44 1.53 1.21
CA VAL A 188 0.10 2.21 2.45
C VAL A 188 -1.30 1.81 2.94
N PRO A 189 -1.64 2.00 4.22
CA PRO A 189 -3.01 1.86 4.72
C PRO A 189 -3.96 2.82 4.02
N ASP A 190 -5.27 2.53 4.05
CA ASP A 190 -6.27 3.44 3.46
C ASP A 190 -6.37 4.80 4.17
N GLY A 191 -5.90 4.89 5.43
CA GLY A 191 -5.71 6.15 6.14
C GLY A 191 -4.29 6.74 6.04
N GLY A 192 -3.44 6.16 5.19
CA GLY A 192 -2.10 6.69 4.89
C GLY A 192 -2.16 7.78 3.82
N LEU A 193 -1.10 7.85 3.02
CA LEU A 193 -1.00 8.86 1.95
C LEU A 193 -2.01 8.58 0.82
N PRO A 194 -2.89 9.53 0.45
CA PRO A 194 -3.88 9.28 -0.59
C PRO A 194 -3.25 9.29 -1.99
N ASN A 195 -3.67 8.37 -2.87
CA ASN A 195 -3.27 8.39 -4.29
C ASN A 195 -4.10 9.43 -5.07
N THR A 196 -3.75 10.70 -4.95
CA THR A 196 -4.33 11.78 -5.77
C THR A 196 -3.37 12.19 -6.90
N PRO A 197 -3.84 12.81 -8.00
CA PRO A 197 -2.93 13.36 -9.03
C PRO A 197 -1.89 14.34 -8.47
N THR A 198 -2.25 15.11 -7.43
CA THR A 198 -1.35 16.06 -6.77
C THR A 198 -0.28 15.33 -5.97
N THR A 199 -0.66 14.31 -5.19
CA THR A 199 0.28 13.49 -4.43
C THR A 199 1.18 12.67 -5.35
N ASP A 200 0.64 12.11 -6.44
CA ASP A 200 1.43 11.39 -7.44
C ASP A 200 2.48 12.33 -8.02
N LEU A 201 2.10 13.54 -8.48
CA LEU A 201 3.03 14.56 -8.99
C LEU A 201 4.11 14.94 -7.96
N ASP A 202 3.73 15.18 -6.70
CA ASP A 202 4.67 15.49 -5.62
C ASP A 202 5.71 14.38 -5.43
N LEU A 203 5.30 13.10 -5.42
CA LEU A 203 6.20 11.96 -5.37
C LEU A 203 7.08 11.88 -6.61
N GLN A 204 6.56 12.18 -7.82
CA GLN A 204 7.39 12.20 -9.03
C GLN A 204 8.50 13.24 -8.91
N LEU A 205 8.20 14.44 -8.41
CA LEU A 205 9.17 15.52 -8.24
C LEU A 205 10.22 15.18 -7.18
N ARG A 206 9.79 14.68 -6.01
CA ARG A 206 10.67 14.36 -4.89
C ARG A 206 11.55 13.14 -5.13
N SER A 207 11.12 12.21 -5.97
CA SER A 207 11.89 11.02 -6.31
C SER A 207 13.06 11.26 -7.27
N GLN A 208 13.08 12.39 -7.99
CA GLN A 208 14.10 12.71 -9.00
C GLN A 208 15.55 12.56 -8.51
N PRO A 209 15.95 13.05 -7.32
CA PRO A 209 17.33 12.92 -6.85
C PRO A 209 17.78 11.47 -6.65
N ASN A 210 16.87 10.61 -6.21
CA ASN A 210 17.18 9.21 -5.88
C ASN A 210 17.03 8.29 -7.10
N LEU A 211 16.08 8.59 -8.00
CA LEU A 211 15.59 7.65 -9.00
C LEU A 211 15.81 8.15 -10.45
N GLY A 212 16.23 9.40 -10.65
CA GLY A 212 16.50 9.97 -11.98
C GLY A 212 17.58 9.22 -12.77
N ARG A 213 18.46 8.47 -12.09
CA ARG A 213 19.51 7.66 -12.73
C ARG A 213 18.98 6.53 -13.64
N PHE A 214 17.73 6.10 -13.45
CA PHE A 214 17.11 5.05 -14.27
C PHE A 214 16.56 5.54 -15.62
N ASN A 215 16.75 6.81 -15.98
CA ASN A 215 16.58 7.44 -17.31
C ASN A 215 15.76 6.66 -18.38
N GLY A 216 14.44 6.57 -18.18
CA GLY A 216 13.50 5.95 -19.12
C GLY A 216 13.24 4.45 -18.95
N GLN A 217 13.97 3.78 -18.06
CA GLN A 217 13.77 2.38 -17.66
C GLN A 217 12.97 2.25 -16.36
N MET A 218 12.22 3.30 -16.01
CA MET A 218 11.48 3.37 -14.76
C MET A 218 10.27 4.29 -14.89
N TYR A 219 9.16 3.87 -14.30
CA TYR A 219 8.02 4.74 -14.04
C TYR A 219 8.19 5.50 -12.74
N PRO A 220 7.59 6.70 -12.61
CA PRO A 220 7.61 7.41 -11.33
C PRO A 220 7.03 6.54 -10.20
N PRO A 221 7.54 6.66 -8.96
CA PRO A 221 6.96 5.99 -7.79
C PRO A 221 5.51 6.38 -7.59
N ALA A 222 4.72 5.41 -7.14
CA ALA A 222 3.31 5.58 -6.83
C ALA A 222 3.01 5.06 -5.44
N VAL A 223 2.11 5.73 -4.74
CA VAL A 223 1.47 5.14 -3.56
C VAL A 223 0.24 4.34 -3.97
N VAL A 224 0.06 3.16 -3.38
CA VAL A 224 -1.09 2.27 -3.58
C VAL A 224 -1.70 2.01 -2.21
N THR A 225 -2.96 2.40 -1.99
CA THR A 225 -3.60 2.06 -0.71
C THR A 225 -4.01 0.58 -0.68
N LEU A 226 -4.30 0.02 0.49
CA LEU A 226 -4.82 -1.35 0.60
C LEU A 226 -6.09 -1.57 -0.24
N SER A 227 -7.02 -0.63 -0.25
CA SER A 227 -8.21 -0.69 -1.10
C SER A 227 -7.87 -0.73 -2.60
N MET A 228 -6.84 0.02 -3.03
CA MET A 228 -6.36 -0.06 -4.42
C MET A 228 -5.70 -1.41 -4.72
N LEU A 229 -4.92 -1.96 -3.79
CA LEU A 229 -4.34 -3.30 -3.94
C LEU A 229 -5.42 -4.38 -4.01
N GLN A 230 -6.48 -4.26 -3.21
CA GLN A 230 -7.66 -5.13 -3.28
C GLN A 230 -8.41 -4.97 -4.61
N LEU A 231 -8.52 -3.76 -5.16
CA LEU A 231 -9.06 -3.58 -6.51
C LEU A 231 -8.23 -4.34 -7.55
N LEU A 232 -6.90 -4.21 -7.50
CA LEU A 232 -5.98 -4.96 -8.38
C LEU A 232 -6.11 -6.48 -8.17
N GLU A 233 -6.30 -6.94 -6.94
CA GLU A 233 -6.56 -8.34 -6.61
C GLU A 233 -7.83 -8.84 -7.27
N GLY A 234 -8.93 -8.09 -7.17
CA GLY A 234 -10.17 -8.39 -7.87
C GLY A 234 -9.98 -8.44 -9.39
N VAL A 235 -9.17 -7.54 -9.95
CA VAL A 235 -8.84 -7.51 -11.39
C VAL A 235 -8.09 -8.77 -11.80
N ALA A 236 -7.06 -9.15 -11.04
CA ALA A 236 -6.31 -10.37 -11.30
C ALA A 236 -7.21 -11.60 -11.27
N GLU A 237 -8.02 -11.76 -10.23
CA GLU A 237 -8.90 -12.93 -10.05
C GLU A 237 -10.05 -13.04 -11.06
N SER A 238 -10.53 -11.91 -11.57
CA SER A 238 -11.69 -11.85 -12.48
C SER A 238 -11.28 -11.85 -13.94
N PHE A 239 -10.15 -11.21 -14.26
CA PHE A 239 -9.73 -10.93 -15.63
C PHE A 239 -8.32 -11.42 -15.97
N GLY A 240 -7.42 -11.60 -14.99
CA GLY A 240 -5.99 -11.86 -15.23
C GLY A 240 -5.69 -13.14 -16.04
N ARG A 241 -6.53 -14.16 -15.94
CA ARG A 241 -6.42 -15.41 -16.74
C ARG A 241 -7.20 -15.38 -18.06
N ASN A 242 -7.98 -14.32 -18.33
CA ASN A 242 -8.81 -14.20 -19.52
C ASN A 242 -8.09 -13.36 -20.60
N PRO A 243 -7.76 -13.91 -21.77
CA PRO A 243 -7.02 -13.18 -22.81
C PRO A 243 -7.82 -12.06 -23.49
N PHE A 244 -9.14 -11.99 -23.30
CA PHE A 244 -9.98 -10.92 -23.85
C PHE A 244 -9.91 -9.61 -23.04
N TYR A 245 -9.38 -9.67 -21.82
CA TYR A 245 -9.24 -8.52 -20.93
C TYR A 245 -7.78 -8.28 -20.58
N PRO A 246 -7.39 -7.05 -20.27
CA PRO A 246 -6.04 -6.76 -19.82
C PRO A 246 -5.72 -7.50 -18.52
N ASP A 247 -4.52 -8.05 -18.45
CA ASP A 247 -3.95 -8.59 -17.22
C ASP A 247 -3.76 -7.47 -16.19
N VAL A 248 -3.77 -7.79 -14.89
CA VAL A 248 -3.56 -6.81 -13.81
C VAL A 248 -2.25 -6.02 -13.98
N PHE A 249 -1.18 -6.65 -14.46
CA PHE A 249 0.08 -5.94 -14.67
C PHE A 249 0.07 -5.10 -15.95
N GLU A 250 -0.78 -5.41 -16.94
CA GLU A 250 -1.05 -4.50 -18.06
C GLU A 250 -1.82 -3.26 -17.60
N VAL A 251 -2.74 -3.42 -16.64
CA VAL A 251 -3.47 -2.32 -15.99
C VAL A 251 -2.49 -1.41 -15.22
N ILE A 252 -1.62 -1.99 -14.37
CA ILE A 252 -0.57 -1.23 -13.64
C ILE A 252 0.32 -0.47 -14.62
N ASN A 253 0.81 -1.16 -15.66
CA ASN A 253 1.68 -0.59 -16.68
C ASN A 253 1.01 0.56 -17.46
N ALA A 254 -0.27 0.40 -17.80
CA ALA A 254 -1.06 1.44 -18.46
C ALA A 254 -1.28 2.65 -17.54
N TRP A 255 -1.59 2.41 -16.27
CA TRP A 255 -1.75 3.46 -15.28
C TRP A 255 -0.47 4.26 -15.09
N ARG A 256 0.66 3.60 -14.80
CA ARG A 256 1.93 4.30 -14.59
C ARG A 256 2.39 5.08 -15.80
N ARG A 257 2.20 4.57 -17.02
CA ARG A 257 2.46 5.33 -18.25
C ARG A 257 1.58 6.57 -18.37
N ALA A 258 0.28 6.44 -18.08
CA ALA A 258 -0.65 7.55 -18.21
C ALA A 258 -0.45 8.62 -17.11
N SER A 259 0.06 8.25 -15.94
CA SER A 259 0.47 9.21 -14.89
C SER A 259 1.63 10.14 -15.28
N MET A 260 2.41 9.78 -16.31
CA MET A 260 3.50 10.62 -16.80
C MET A 260 3.05 11.70 -17.81
N MET A 261 1.79 11.68 -18.25
CA MET A 261 1.26 12.62 -19.24
C MET A 261 0.24 13.56 -18.60
N PRO A 262 0.31 14.89 -18.79
CA PRO A 262 -0.70 15.82 -18.27
C PRO A 262 -2.10 15.51 -18.83
N PRO A 263 -3.18 15.57 -18.02
CA PRO A 263 -3.26 15.99 -16.62
C PRO A 263 -2.97 14.89 -15.56
N GLY A 264 -2.37 13.76 -15.95
CA GLY A 264 -2.21 12.57 -15.12
C GLY A 264 -3.51 11.77 -15.00
N THR A 265 -3.42 10.50 -14.61
CA THR A 265 -4.61 9.65 -14.39
C THR A 265 -4.47 8.82 -13.11
N THR A 266 -5.60 8.43 -12.55
CA THR A 266 -5.66 7.55 -11.38
C THR A 266 -5.88 6.11 -11.83
N LEU A 267 -5.53 5.16 -10.95
CA LEU A 267 -5.76 3.74 -11.20
C LEU A 267 -7.24 3.45 -11.49
N ASP A 268 -8.15 4.05 -10.70
CA ASP A 268 -9.59 3.93 -10.87
C ASP A 268 -10.07 4.26 -12.29
N LYS A 269 -9.58 5.37 -12.87
CA LYS A 269 -9.93 5.77 -14.23
C LYS A 269 -9.43 4.78 -15.28
N ILE A 270 -8.28 4.16 -15.03
CA ILE A 270 -7.71 3.14 -15.92
C ILE A 270 -8.52 1.85 -15.84
N VAL A 271 -8.93 1.45 -14.64
CA VAL A 271 -9.82 0.30 -14.44
C VAL A 271 -11.16 0.54 -15.14
N ASP A 272 -11.81 1.68 -14.89
CA ASP A 272 -13.12 2.01 -15.48
C ASP A 272 -13.10 2.11 -17.00
N SER A 273 -11.98 2.54 -17.58
CA SER A 273 -11.85 2.69 -19.04
C SER A 273 -11.45 1.41 -19.76
N ARG A 274 -10.90 0.41 -19.06
CA ARG A 274 -10.33 -0.79 -19.68
C ARG A 274 -11.02 -2.09 -19.30
N LEU A 275 -11.83 -2.08 -18.24
CA LEU A 275 -12.51 -3.26 -17.73
C LEU A 275 -14.02 -3.04 -17.70
N PRO A 276 -14.81 -4.10 -17.92
CA PRO A 276 -16.27 -3.98 -18.02
C PRO A 276 -16.95 -3.70 -16.67
N ALA A 277 -16.27 -3.96 -15.57
CA ALA A 277 -16.77 -3.74 -14.22
C ALA A 277 -15.60 -3.60 -13.23
N ARG A 278 -15.86 -2.98 -12.09
CA ARG A 278 -14.95 -2.99 -10.94
C ARG A 278 -15.12 -4.30 -10.16
N PRO A 279 -14.12 -5.19 -10.18
CA PRO A 279 -14.22 -6.47 -9.48
C PRO A 279 -13.93 -6.30 -7.98
N ILE A 280 -14.51 -7.20 -7.19
CA ILE A 280 -14.24 -7.35 -5.76
C ILE A 280 -13.47 -8.66 -5.58
N PRO A 281 -12.38 -8.69 -4.78
CA PRO A 281 -11.69 -9.92 -4.43
C PRO A 281 -12.64 -11.02 -3.94
N LYS A 282 -12.45 -12.24 -4.43
CA LYS A 282 -13.20 -13.43 -4.02
C LYS A 282 -13.10 -13.67 -2.52
N ARG A 283 -11.97 -13.34 -1.89
CA ARG A 283 -11.84 -13.43 -0.41
C ARG A 283 -12.80 -12.51 0.33
N ILE A 284 -13.03 -11.29 -0.16
CA ILE A 284 -13.99 -10.34 0.41
C ILE A 284 -15.42 -10.85 0.21
N LEU A 285 -15.74 -11.36 -0.99
CA LEU A 285 -17.05 -11.97 -1.26
C LEU A 285 -17.33 -13.19 -0.37
N ARG A 286 -16.32 -14.03 -0.12
CA ARG A 286 -16.40 -15.16 0.81
C ARG A 286 -16.61 -14.69 2.25
N ALA A 287 -15.85 -13.68 2.70
CA ALA A 287 -16.01 -13.11 4.03
C ALA A 287 -17.41 -12.52 4.24
N HIS A 288 -17.92 -11.78 3.26
CA HIS A 288 -19.29 -11.25 3.27
C HIS A 288 -20.34 -12.37 3.36
N THR A 289 -20.16 -13.45 2.59
CA THR A 289 -21.07 -14.61 2.63
C THR A 289 -21.05 -15.29 4.01
N ALA A 290 -19.86 -15.49 4.58
CA ALA A 290 -19.70 -16.09 5.91
C ALA A 290 -20.32 -15.21 7.01
N MET A 291 -20.11 -13.90 6.94
CA MET A 291 -20.72 -12.94 7.87
C MET A 291 -22.25 -12.98 7.79
N ASN A 292 -22.83 -12.99 6.59
CA ASN A 292 -24.28 -13.07 6.43
C ASN A 292 -24.85 -14.39 6.96
N ALA A 293 -24.13 -15.51 6.81
CA ALA A 293 -24.55 -16.78 7.40
C ALA A 293 -24.56 -16.73 8.94
N GLN A 294 -23.60 -16.04 9.56
CA GLN A 294 -23.58 -15.83 11.02
C GLN A 294 -24.74 -14.95 11.48
N LEU A 295 -25.04 -13.86 10.75
CA LEU A 295 -26.14 -12.95 11.09
C LEU A 295 -27.54 -13.55 10.85
N ALA A 296 -27.66 -14.47 9.89
CA ALA A 296 -28.91 -15.18 9.59
C ALA A 296 -29.17 -16.39 10.50
N SER A 297 -28.18 -16.80 11.31
CA SER A 297 -28.37 -17.86 12.30
C SER A 297 -29.16 -17.28 13.48
N PRO A 298 -30.21 -17.97 13.99
CA PRO A 298 -30.90 -17.53 15.18
C PRO A 298 -29.88 -17.38 16.33
N PRO A 299 -30.05 -16.39 17.23
CA PRO A 299 -29.21 -16.32 18.41
C PRO A 299 -29.29 -17.66 19.14
N PRO A 300 -28.16 -18.18 19.66
CA PRO A 300 -28.19 -19.42 20.42
C PRO A 300 -29.25 -19.32 21.52
N ASP A 301 -30.12 -20.33 21.61
CA ASP A 301 -31.18 -20.39 22.61
C ASP A 301 -30.58 -20.18 24.01
N GLY A 302 -30.81 -18.99 24.60
CA GLY A 302 -30.34 -18.64 25.93
C GLY A 302 -29.49 -17.36 26.01
N ILE A 303 -30.14 -16.21 25.78
CA ILE A 303 -29.83 -14.97 26.51
C ILE A 303 -31.10 -14.53 27.22
#